data_AF-A0A7S4CNQ8-F1
#
_entry.id   AF-A0A7S4CNQ8-F1
#
_cell.length_a   1.000
_cell.length_b   1.000
_cell.length_c   1.000
_cell.angle_alpha   90.00
_cell.angle_beta   90.00
_cell.angle_gamma   90.00
#
_symmetry.space_group_name_H-M   'P 1'
#
loop_
_entity.id
_entity.type
_entity.pdbx_description
1 polymer ?
#
loop_
_entity_poly.entity_id
_entity_poly.type
_entity_poly.pdbx_seq_one_letter_code
_entity_poly.pdbx_strand_id
1 'polypeptide(L)'
;ASIQRLQPGDVLEVQAGTWTGPVILESPGVTVRGVGEVVFASTTDHPAVIVRSSCRLQGVKMTCRSQHHAALVIEKGHPEVLDCIINGQHGCVRALPSTGMLMQRCKVQGTISLAAAVVIEQAHGAIV
;
A
#
# COMPACT_ATOMS: atom_id res chain seq x y z
N ALA A 1 -22.49 -11.64 4.55
CA ALA A 1 -21.70 -10.68 5.35
C ALA A 1 -22.10 -9.28 4.89
N SER A 2 -22.58 -8.45 5.80
CA SER A 2 -23.08 -7.11 5.49
C SER A 2 -21.93 -6.24 5.01
N ILE A 3 -21.98 -5.79 3.75
CA ILE A 3 -21.06 -4.79 3.20
C ILE A 3 -21.49 -3.46 3.81
N GLN A 4 -21.01 -3.15 5.01
CA GLN A 4 -21.13 -1.80 5.54
C GLN A 4 -20.38 -0.88 4.57
N ARG A 5 -21.10 0.06 3.94
CA ARG A 5 -20.46 1.13 3.18
C ARG A 5 -19.60 1.91 4.16
N LEU A 6 -18.29 1.80 4.00
CA LEU A 6 -17.35 2.64 4.72
C LEU A 6 -17.59 4.09 4.31
N GLN A 7 -17.77 4.96 5.30
CA GLN A 7 -17.91 6.39 5.14
C GLN A 7 -16.53 7.05 5.20
N PRO A 8 -16.35 8.21 4.54
CA PRO A 8 -15.15 9.01 4.74
C PRO A 8 -14.97 9.34 6.22
N GLY A 9 -13.80 9.03 6.77
CA GLY A 9 -13.49 9.15 8.21
C GLY A 9 -13.49 7.82 8.96
N ASP A 10 -14.03 6.75 8.38
CA ASP A 10 -14.01 5.43 9.02
C ASP A 10 -12.58 4.89 9.18
N VAL A 11 -12.33 4.26 10.33
CA VAL A 11 -11.07 3.58 10.63
C VAL A 11 -11.30 2.07 10.61
N LEU A 12 -10.73 1.40 9.62
CA LEU A 12 -10.71 -0.05 9.53
C LEU A 12 -9.44 -0.59 10.18
N GLU A 13 -9.61 -1.28 11.30
CA GLU A 13 -8.50 -2.00 11.94
C GLU A 13 -8.32 -3.38 11.33
N VAL A 14 -7.12 -3.63 10.81
CA VAL A 14 -6.71 -4.94 10.31
C VAL A 14 -5.86 -5.59 11.39
N GLN A 15 -6.30 -6.74 11.87
CA GLN A 15 -5.58 -7.49 12.90
C GLN A 15 -4.36 -8.21 12.30
N ALA A 16 -3.38 -8.49 13.17
CA ALA A 16 -2.16 -9.20 12.83
C ALA A 16 -2.43 -10.49 12.06
N GLY A 17 -1.63 -10.73 11.03
CA GLY A 17 -1.80 -11.85 10.13
C GLY A 17 -1.24 -11.59 8.75
N THR A 18 -1.10 -12.67 7.98
CA THR A 18 -0.73 -12.59 6.56
C THR A 18 -1.97 -12.75 5.70
N TRP A 19 -2.25 -11.71 4.91
CA TRP A 19 -3.37 -11.63 4.00
C TRP A 19 -2.84 -11.78 2.57
N THR A 20 -3.26 -12.83 1.89
CA THR A 20 -2.84 -13.12 0.51
C THR A 20 -3.94 -12.75 -0.47
N GLY A 21 -3.57 -12.06 -1.55
CA GLY A 21 -4.50 -11.59 -2.56
C GLY A 21 -4.71 -10.07 -2.49
N PRO A 22 -5.46 -9.51 -3.46
CA PRO A 22 -5.55 -8.07 -3.60
C PRO A 22 -6.47 -7.49 -2.54
N VAL A 23 -5.91 -6.70 -1.63
CA VAL A 23 -6.68 -5.77 -0.81
C VAL A 23 -7.00 -4.54 -1.66
N ILE A 24 -8.28 -4.33 -1.95
CA ILE A 24 -8.72 -3.26 -2.85
C ILE A 24 -9.29 -2.10 -2.02
N LEU A 25 -8.65 -0.93 -2.13
CA LEU A 25 -9.04 0.30 -1.43
C LEU A 25 -9.77 1.25 -2.38
N GLU A 26 -11.10 1.14 -2.40
CA GLU A 26 -11.99 1.91 -3.28
C GLU A 26 -12.78 3.01 -2.56
N SER A 27 -12.87 2.95 -1.23
CA SER A 27 -13.60 3.93 -0.42
C SER A 27 -12.72 5.16 -0.11
N PRO A 28 -13.05 6.36 -0.60
CA PRO A 28 -12.27 7.56 -0.31
C PRO A 28 -12.45 7.99 1.15
N GLY A 29 -11.40 8.57 1.72
CA GLY A 29 -11.39 9.14 3.07
C GLY A 29 -11.36 8.11 4.20
N VAL A 30 -11.22 6.81 3.90
CA VAL A 30 -11.08 5.78 4.93
C VAL A 30 -9.64 5.65 5.38
N THR A 31 -9.45 5.27 6.64
CA THR A 31 -8.14 4.90 7.20
C THR A 31 -8.09 3.41 7.46
N VAL A 32 -7.15 2.71 6.81
CA VAL A 32 -6.84 1.32 7.10
C VAL A 32 -5.63 1.28 8.02
N ARG A 33 -5.81 0.77 9.24
CA ARG A 33 -4.78 0.72 10.27
C ARG A 33 -4.44 -0.72 10.62
N GLY A 34 -3.18 -1.12 10.43
CA GLY A 34 -2.67 -2.38 10.93
C GLY A 34 -2.52 -2.35 12.46
N VAL A 35 -3.02 -3.38 13.13
CA VAL A 35 -2.86 -3.62 14.56
C VAL A 35 -2.02 -4.88 14.75
N GLY A 36 -0.77 -4.69 15.16
CA GLY A 36 0.24 -5.76 15.22
C GLY A 36 0.93 -6.01 13.86
N GLU A 37 1.52 -7.18 13.66
CA GLU A 37 2.21 -7.50 12.40
C GLU A 37 1.20 -7.89 11.31
N VAL A 38 0.83 -6.91 10.48
CA VAL A 38 -0.04 -7.10 9.32
C VAL A 38 0.78 -7.18 8.05
N VAL A 39 0.67 -8.28 7.32
CA VAL A 39 1.38 -8.52 6.07
C VAL A 39 0.40 -8.72 4.93
N PHE A 40 0.36 -7.80 3.97
CA PHE A 40 -0.28 -8.00 2.67
C PHE A 40 0.73 -8.63 1.71
N ALA A 41 0.40 -9.78 1.14
CA ALA A 41 1.28 -10.49 0.23
C ALA A 41 0.64 -10.60 -1.17
N SER A 42 1.43 -10.24 -2.19
CA SER A 42 1.03 -10.46 -3.58
C SER A 42 0.96 -11.96 -3.87
N THR A 43 0.24 -12.27 -4.94
CA THR A 43 0.12 -13.62 -5.48
C THR A 43 0.73 -13.66 -6.88
N THR A 44 0.72 -14.83 -7.51
CA THR A 44 1.11 -15.01 -8.91
C THR A 44 0.27 -14.21 -9.88
N ASP A 45 -0.99 -13.93 -9.53
CA ASP A 45 -1.98 -13.36 -10.44
C ASP A 45 -2.43 -11.95 -10.04
N HIS A 46 -2.14 -11.53 -8.80
CA HIS A 46 -2.63 -10.28 -8.24
C HIS A 46 -1.60 -9.58 -7.34
N PRO A 47 -1.54 -8.24 -7.34
CA PRO A 47 -0.77 -7.47 -6.38
C PRO A 47 -1.31 -7.63 -4.95
N ALA A 48 -0.52 -7.24 -3.95
CA ALA A 48 -0.95 -7.35 -2.55
C ALA A 48 -2.02 -6.30 -2.20
N VAL A 49 -1.82 -5.07 -2.65
CA VAL A 49 -2.72 -3.94 -2.40
C VAL A 49 -2.96 -3.17 -3.69
N ILE A 50 -4.22 -2.87 -3.98
CA ILE A 50 -4.66 -2.02 -5.08
C ILE A 50 -5.39 -0.82 -4.51
N VAL A 51 -4.93 0.38 -4.85
CA VAL A 51 -5.52 1.63 -4.40
C VAL A 51 -6.17 2.36 -5.57
N ARG A 52 -7.46 2.66 -5.41
CA ARG A 52 -8.32 3.33 -6.40
C ARG A 52 -8.97 4.60 -5.88
N SER A 53 -8.59 5.03 -4.67
CA SER A 53 -9.18 6.17 -3.99
C SER A 53 -8.14 6.87 -3.11
N SER A 54 -8.45 8.09 -2.67
CA SER A 54 -7.63 8.79 -1.67
C SER A 54 -7.98 8.23 -0.29
N CYS A 55 -7.18 7.29 0.21
CA CYS A 55 -7.31 6.66 1.51
C CYS A 55 -6.00 6.74 2.29
N ARG A 56 -6.07 6.51 3.59
CA ARG A 56 -4.89 6.39 4.44
C ARG A 56 -4.62 4.93 4.76
N LEU A 57 -3.39 4.47 4.58
CA LEU A 57 -2.93 3.13 4.93
C LEU A 57 -1.78 3.25 5.92
N GLN A 58 -1.94 2.72 7.13
CA GLN A 58 -0.98 2.91 8.22
C GLN A 58 -0.60 1.60 8.91
N GLY A 59 0.69 1.40 9.18
CA GLY A 59 1.15 0.34 10.08
C GLY A 59 1.11 -1.06 9.45
N VAL A 60 1.38 -1.16 8.15
CA VAL A 60 1.26 -2.42 7.40
C VAL A 60 2.53 -2.75 6.63
N LYS A 61 2.78 -4.04 6.49
CA LYS A 61 3.83 -4.57 5.63
C LYS A 61 3.23 -5.10 4.34
N MET A 62 3.84 -4.77 3.21
CA MET A 62 3.45 -5.22 1.89
C MET A 62 4.61 -6.01 1.30
N THR A 63 4.36 -7.21 0.79
CA THR A 63 5.40 -8.08 0.27
C THR A 63 5.06 -8.57 -1.13
N CYS A 64 6.01 -8.43 -2.03
CA CYS A 64 5.98 -8.98 -3.37
C CYS A 64 6.48 -10.43 -3.34
N ARG A 65 5.61 -11.40 -3.63
CA ARG A 65 5.97 -12.84 -3.70
C ARG A 65 6.18 -13.35 -5.13
N SER A 66 5.75 -12.60 -6.14
CA SER A 66 5.86 -13.00 -7.55
C SER A 66 6.68 -11.98 -8.34
N GLN A 67 7.32 -12.42 -9.42
CA GLN A 67 8.09 -11.51 -10.29
C GLN A 67 7.20 -10.63 -11.20
N HIS A 68 5.89 -10.89 -11.21
CA HIS A 68 4.95 -10.28 -12.15
C HIS A 68 4.09 -9.18 -11.52
N HIS A 69 3.86 -9.20 -10.21
CA HIS A 69 2.95 -8.26 -9.55
C HIS A 69 3.60 -7.50 -8.40
N ALA A 70 3.48 -6.17 -8.46
CA ALA A 70 3.92 -5.27 -7.42
C ALA A 70 3.23 -5.55 -6.07
N ALA A 71 3.89 -5.17 -4.98
CA ALA A 71 3.28 -5.24 -3.65
C ALA A 71 2.16 -4.19 -3.53
N LEU A 72 2.40 -2.99 -4.04
CA LEU A 72 1.43 -1.89 -4.03
C LEU A 72 1.18 -1.37 -5.45
N VAL A 73 -0.08 -1.30 -5.87
CA VAL A 73 -0.51 -0.69 -7.13
C VAL A 73 -1.46 0.47 -6.83
N ILE A 74 -1.19 1.63 -7.43
CA ILE A 74 -2.01 2.83 -7.28
C ILE A 74 -2.55 3.18 -8.65
N GLU A 75 -3.84 2.97 -8.83
CA GLU A 75 -4.52 3.23 -10.09
C GLU A 75 -5.14 4.62 -10.12
N LYS A 76 -5.66 5.10 -8.98
CA LYS A 76 -6.34 6.40 -8.85
C LYS A 76 -6.17 7.00 -7.46
N GLY A 77 -6.26 8.32 -7.37
CA GLY A 77 -6.31 9.07 -6.12
C GLY A 77 -4.95 9.52 -5.60
N HIS A 78 -4.98 9.99 -4.35
CA HIS A 78 -3.82 10.49 -3.61
C HIS A 78 -3.73 9.79 -2.25
N PRO A 79 -3.42 8.48 -2.20
CA PRO A 79 -3.32 7.80 -0.93
C PRO A 79 -2.14 8.29 -0.10
N GLU A 80 -2.34 8.22 1.21
CA GLU A 80 -1.31 8.43 2.21
C GLU A 80 -0.92 7.08 2.80
N VAL A 81 0.33 6.67 2.58
CA VAL A 81 0.87 5.43 3.14
C VAL A 81 1.87 5.80 4.23
N LEU A 82 1.55 5.45 5.47
CA LEU A 82 2.35 5.79 6.64
C LEU A 82 2.84 4.54 7.37
N ASP A 83 4.00 4.63 8.00
CA ASP A 83 4.52 3.60 8.91
C ASP A 83 4.51 2.20 8.28
N CYS A 84 4.98 2.12 7.03
CA CYS A 84 4.85 0.91 6.23
C CYS A 84 6.20 0.24 5.92
N ILE A 85 6.16 -1.05 5.61
CA ILE A 85 7.33 -1.78 5.10
C ILE A 85 6.95 -2.40 3.77
N ILE A 86 7.65 -2.07 2.69
CA ILE A 86 7.38 -2.63 1.37
C ILE A 86 8.60 -3.45 0.94
N ASN A 87 8.43 -4.76 0.83
CA ASN A 87 9.49 -5.69 0.48
C ASN A 87 9.24 -6.31 -0.90
N GLY A 88 10.26 -6.33 -1.76
CA GLY A 88 10.16 -7.03 -3.04
C GLY A 88 11.43 -6.92 -3.88
N GLN A 89 11.77 -7.97 -4.63
CA GLN A 89 12.94 -7.93 -5.51
C GLN A 89 12.62 -7.36 -6.90
N HIS A 90 11.34 -7.26 -7.27
CA HIS A 90 10.90 -6.92 -8.63
C HIS A 90 9.70 -5.96 -8.64
N GLY A 91 9.96 -4.64 -8.57
CA GLY A 91 8.92 -3.61 -8.76
C GLY A 91 7.90 -3.55 -7.61
N CYS A 92 8.34 -3.08 -6.44
CA CYS A 92 7.57 -3.10 -5.20
C CYS A 92 6.31 -2.22 -5.22
N VAL A 93 6.39 -1.09 -5.93
CA VAL A 93 5.32 -0.11 -6.02
C VAL A 93 5.16 0.30 -7.48
N ARG A 94 3.91 0.34 -7.95
CA ARG A 94 3.52 0.82 -9.27
C ARG A 94 2.44 1.88 -9.11
N ALA A 95 2.68 3.07 -9.63
CA ALA A 95 1.71 4.17 -9.61
C ALA A 95 1.41 4.62 -11.06
N LEU A 96 0.14 4.80 -11.41
CA LEU A 96 -0.26 5.31 -12.73
C LEU A 96 0.00 6.83 -12.85
N PRO A 97 0.26 7.38 -14.06
CA PRO A 97 0.74 8.76 -14.23
C PRO A 97 -0.13 9.88 -13.64
N SER A 98 -1.45 9.67 -13.55
CA SER A 98 -2.41 10.63 -12.97
C SER A 98 -2.60 10.49 -11.46
N THR A 99 -1.78 9.68 -10.79
CA THR A 99 -1.85 9.43 -9.35
C THR A 99 -0.76 10.19 -8.61
N GLY A 100 -1.07 10.63 -7.40
CA GLY A 100 -0.05 11.08 -6.45
C GLY A 100 0.00 10.11 -5.29
N MET A 101 1.14 9.98 -4.62
CA MET A 101 1.21 9.23 -3.36
C MET A 101 2.10 9.96 -2.39
N LEU A 102 1.63 10.05 -1.15
CA LEU A 102 2.44 10.45 -0.01
C LEU A 102 2.89 9.19 0.72
N MET A 103 4.20 8.94 0.76
CA MET A 103 4.78 7.90 1.62
C MET A 103 5.56 8.55 2.76
N GLN A 104 5.17 8.30 4.00
CA GLN A 104 5.89 8.80 5.18
C GLN A 104 6.32 7.64 6.07
N ARG A 105 7.59 7.66 6.51
CA ARG A 105 8.15 6.64 7.42
C ARG A 105 7.99 5.21 6.87
N CYS A 106 8.03 5.08 5.55
CA CYS A 106 7.89 3.80 4.86
C CYS A 106 9.26 3.24 4.47
N LYS A 107 9.61 2.05 4.94
CA LYS A 107 10.84 1.38 4.53
C LYS A 107 10.58 0.58 3.25
N VAL A 108 11.20 0.97 2.15
CA VAL A 108 11.10 0.22 0.88
C VAL A 108 12.39 -0.57 0.66
N GLN A 109 12.28 -1.90 0.68
CA GLN A 109 13.37 -2.82 0.41
C GLN A 109 13.14 -3.46 -0.97
N GLY A 110 13.59 -2.78 -2.01
CA GLY A 110 13.43 -3.23 -3.39
C GLY A 110 13.41 -2.12 -4.44
N THR A 111 13.17 -2.51 -5.69
CA THR A 111 13.06 -1.58 -6.82
C THR A 111 11.69 -0.89 -6.83
N ILE A 112 11.66 0.43 -6.99
CA ILE A 112 10.44 1.23 -7.15
C ILE A 112 10.31 1.63 -8.62
N SER A 113 9.18 1.34 -9.27
CA SER A 113 8.92 1.77 -10.66
C SER A 113 7.81 2.81 -10.65
N LEU A 114 8.20 4.07 -10.76
CA LEU A 114 7.30 5.21 -10.69
C LEU A 114 7.08 5.79 -12.08
N ALA A 115 5.83 5.81 -12.53
CA ALA A 115 5.40 6.59 -13.69
C ALA A 115 4.78 7.94 -13.29
N ALA A 116 4.81 8.29 -11.99
CA ALA A 116 4.16 9.45 -11.40
C ALA A 116 5.02 10.10 -10.30
N ALA A 117 4.67 11.33 -9.91
CA ALA A 117 5.34 12.05 -8.83
C ALA A 117 5.02 11.40 -7.47
N VAL A 118 6.03 10.80 -6.84
CA VAL A 118 5.92 10.25 -5.49
C VAL A 118 6.77 11.08 -4.55
N VAL A 119 6.13 11.62 -3.52
CA VAL A 119 6.82 12.27 -2.41
C VAL A 119 7.09 11.21 -1.36
N ILE A 120 8.35 10.81 -1.26
CA ILE A 120 8.83 9.90 -0.23
C ILE A 120 9.48 10.72 0.87
N GLU A 121 8.76 10.95 1.97
CA GLU A 121 9.33 11.56 3.17
C GLU A 121 9.87 10.44 4.07
N GLN A 122 11.14 10.08 3.84
CA GLN A 122 11.86 9.12 4.66
C GLN A 122 12.23 9.78 6.00
N ALA A 123 11.82 9.19 7.12
CA ALA A 123 12.42 9.50 8.40
C ALA A 123 13.78 8.79 8.48
N HIS A 124 14.86 9.54 8.24
CA HIS A 124 16.26 9.23 8.54
C HIS A 124 16.76 7.80 8.23
N GLY A 125 17.44 7.65 7.10
CA GLY A 125 18.29 6.51 6.81
C GLY A 125 18.80 6.57 5.38
N ALA A 126 20.03 7.03 5.19
CA ALA A 126 20.70 7.23 3.91
C ALA A 126 20.56 6.05 2.94
N ILE A 127 20.33 6.36 1.66
CA ILE A 127 20.63 5.45 0.55
C ILE A 127 21.91 5.99 -0.09
N VAL A 128 22.98 5.21 0.00
CA VAL A 128 24.16 5.32 -0.87
C VAL A 128 23.86 4.59 -2.17
#